data_AF-A0AAN7ZY31-F1
#
_entry.id   AF-A0AAN7ZY31-F1
#
_cell.length_a   1.000
_cell.length_b   1.000
_cell.length_c   1.000
_cell.angle_alpha   90.00
_cell.angle_beta   90.00
_cell.angle_gamma   90.00
#
_symmetry.space_group_name_H-M   'P 1'
#
loop_
_entity.id
_entity.type
_entity.pdbx_description
1 polymer ?
#
loop_
_entity_poly.entity_id
_entity_poly.type
_entity_poly.pdbx_seq_one_letter_code
_entity_poly.pdbx_strand_id
1 'polypeptide(L)'
;MSTSHLLTQLSQLSDSLKQANTLITRLAKLPFSPGSEPVGISDTNTVRLELAQDIHDALKQLEEDLELLTQETEDLNPSQAPPAHRRRESKTGEKERERARVSAQLTRLSEDLRNSRGRFRSAQLSAKRASEAAKAKERELVFASLRAEPVQNNTTDSTKDLFANRSSLKQKHKPLSKDEALVATSTDVTSALRRTHALLSTELSRSRFAQETFDQSTAALADLGEKYSSLDDILSTSRNLLGTLVSSQKSDTWYLETAFYLLLATLAWLFFRRILFGPFVRLPLFLYHCVVFAFRWGILKPLWGLALLTGVVTTSPAASGTALAYSHGLPSTATRAPLIVHNSAKSGPPKIAMADRERIERQGGIPAGAGGAGAKIGKDGEAGKSAREAEKRMSERIGEMHERSERAAREAAGVEDKDGLQRRGDGTVLEERGDRPRNPKKKVFEVDVEDERERRRVGKRDEL
;
A
#
# COMPACT_ATOMS: atom_id res chain seq x y z
N MET A 1 -9.08 24.24 -12.30
CA MET A 1 -7.73 24.74 -11.98
C MET A 1 -6.80 24.52 -13.18
N SER A 2 -5.81 25.40 -13.39
CA SER A 2 -4.88 25.30 -14.52
C SER A 2 -3.66 24.43 -14.16
N THR A 3 -3.13 23.70 -15.14
CA THR A 3 -1.89 22.90 -15.02
C THR A 3 -0.69 23.74 -14.56
N SER A 4 -0.67 25.02 -14.90
CA SER A 4 0.35 25.98 -14.46
C SER A 4 0.36 26.21 -12.94
N HIS A 5 -0.81 26.22 -12.29
CA HIS A 5 -0.92 26.42 -10.85
C HIS A 5 -0.34 25.22 -10.08
N LEU A 6 -0.63 24.01 -10.55
CA LEU A 6 -0.08 22.77 -9.99
C LEU A 6 1.45 22.74 -10.10
N LEU A 7 2.01 23.20 -11.22
CA LEU A 7 3.46 23.29 -11.39
C LEU A 7 4.08 24.28 -10.39
N THR A 8 3.42 25.40 -10.11
CA THR A 8 3.90 26.36 -9.10
C THR A 8 3.84 25.77 -7.69
N GLN A 9 2.76 25.07 -7.32
CA GLN A 9 2.65 24.40 -6.03
C GLN A 9 3.67 23.26 -5.87
N LEU A 10 3.87 22.44 -6.91
CA LEU A 10 4.91 21.40 -6.91
C LEU A 10 6.31 21.98 -6.73
N SER A 11 6.59 23.15 -7.32
CA SER A 11 7.88 23.83 -7.12
C SER A 11 8.06 24.31 -5.67
N GLN A 12 7.00 24.86 -5.07
CA GLN A 12 6.99 25.27 -3.67
C GLN A 12 7.20 24.08 -2.73
N LEU A 13 6.52 22.95 -2.98
CA LEU A 13 6.67 21.71 -2.21
C LEU A 13 8.09 21.13 -2.35
N SER A 14 8.68 21.20 -3.54
CA SER A 14 10.09 20.85 -3.74
C SER A 14 11.02 21.72 -2.88
N ASP A 15 10.75 23.02 -2.76
CA ASP A 15 11.59 23.93 -1.98
C ASP A 15 11.43 23.73 -0.47
N SER A 16 10.23 23.47 0.02
CA SER A 16 10.00 23.09 1.43
C SER A 16 10.59 21.71 1.75
N LEU A 17 10.57 20.76 0.82
CA LEU A 17 11.29 19.48 0.96
C LEU A 17 12.81 19.68 1.06
N LYS A 18 13.39 20.64 0.33
CA LYS A 18 14.82 20.99 0.50
C LYS A 18 15.07 21.55 1.89
N GLN A 19 14.21 22.45 2.39
CA GLN A 19 14.31 22.99 3.75
C GLN A 19 14.27 21.85 4.79
N ALA A 20 13.32 20.92 4.69
CA ALA A 20 13.25 19.75 5.57
C ALA A 20 14.53 18.91 5.52
N ASN A 21 15.11 18.69 4.33
CA ASN A 21 16.39 17.98 4.19
C ASN A 21 17.57 18.71 4.86
N THR A 22 17.58 20.05 4.87
CA THR A 22 18.59 20.80 5.62
C THR A 22 18.46 20.59 7.13
N LEU A 23 17.23 20.56 7.65
CA LEU A 23 16.95 20.27 9.06
C LEU A 23 17.34 18.84 9.43
N ILE A 24 17.05 17.85 8.57
CA ILE A 24 17.49 16.46 8.76
C ILE A 24 19.02 16.37 8.84
N THR A 25 19.72 17.09 7.96
CA THR A 25 21.19 17.12 7.97
C THR A 25 21.73 17.79 9.24
N ARG A 26 21.04 18.83 9.73
CA ARG A 26 21.35 19.50 10.99
C ARG A 26 21.15 18.57 12.20
N LEU A 27 20.05 17.81 12.23
CA LEU A 27 19.79 16.82 13.29
C LEU A 27 20.87 15.73 13.31
N ALA A 28 21.26 15.24 12.13
CA ALA A 28 22.29 14.19 12.03
C ALA A 28 23.67 14.66 12.54
N LYS A 29 24.00 15.95 12.38
CA LYS A 29 25.29 16.56 12.73
C LYS A 29 25.26 17.33 14.06
N LEU A 30 24.22 17.16 14.88
CA LEU A 30 24.09 17.90 16.14
C LEU A 30 25.25 17.53 17.08
N PRO A 31 26.09 18.50 17.53
CA PRO A 31 27.15 18.22 18.48
C PRO A 31 26.58 18.09 19.89
N PHE A 32 26.89 16.99 20.57
CA PHE A 32 26.53 16.78 21.97
C PHE A 32 27.78 16.99 22.83
N SER A 33 27.75 17.99 23.70
CA SER A 33 28.83 18.27 24.66
C SER A 33 28.48 17.62 26.00
N PRO A 34 29.46 17.09 26.76
CA PRO A 34 29.18 16.65 28.11
C PRO A 34 28.60 17.82 28.94
N GLY A 35 27.41 17.63 29.50
CA GLY A 35 26.65 18.58 30.30
C GLY A 35 25.56 19.34 29.53
N SER A 36 25.40 19.14 28.21
CA SER A 36 24.42 19.89 27.40
C SER A 36 23.00 19.31 27.43
N GLU A 37 22.82 18.07 27.89
CA GLU A 37 21.50 17.47 28.10
C GLU A 37 21.24 17.23 29.59
N PRO A 38 20.15 17.76 30.17
CA PRO A 38 19.80 17.47 31.55
C PRO A 38 19.48 15.99 31.74
N VAL A 39 19.98 15.40 32.84
CA VAL A 39 19.85 13.97 33.15
C VAL A 39 18.51 13.63 33.86
N GLY A 40 17.53 14.55 33.90
CA GLY A 40 16.34 14.42 34.75
C GLY A 40 14.98 14.71 34.11
N ILE A 41 14.11 13.68 34.16
CA ILE A 41 12.62 13.57 34.26
C ILE A 41 11.72 14.37 33.30
N SER A 42 12.16 15.46 32.67
CA SER A 42 11.39 16.18 31.66
C SER A 42 12.22 16.26 30.38
N ASP A 43 12.18 15.17 29.62
CA ASP A 43 12.76 15.04 28.27
C ASP A 43 12.08 15.96 27.24
N THR A 44 11.21 16.90 27.64
CA THR A 44 10.29 17.58 26.72
C THR A 44 10.94 18.69 25.89
N ASN A 45 12.07 19.26 26.33
CA ASN A 45 12.68 20.46 25.70
C ASN A 45 14.18 20.29 25.44
N THR A 46 14.59 19.15 24.86
CA THR A 46 15.97 19.06 24.34
C THR A 46 15.98 19.56 22.90
N VAL A 47 17.00 20.34 22.52
CA VAL A 47 17.17 20.85 21.14
C VAL A 47 17.08 19.73 20.09
N ARG A 48 17.53 18.51 20.44
CA ARG A 48 17.39 17.32 19.60
C ARG A 48 15.92 16.94 19.37
N LEU A 49 15.11 16.97 20.42
CA LEU A 49 13.69 16.58 20.37
C LEU A 49 12.84 17.67 19.71
N GLU A 50 13.09 18.94 19.99
CA GLU A 50 12.46 20.07 19.29
C GLU A 50 12.72 19.99 17.79
N LEU A 51 14.01 19.85 17.40
CA LEU A 51 14.36 19.74 15.98
C LEU A 51 13.78 18.46 15.34
N ALA A 52 13.70 17.36 16.08
CA ALA A 52 13.07 16.14 15.58
C ALA A 52 11.56 16.29 15.41
N GLN A 53 10.88 17.03 16.28
CA GLN A 53 9.46 17.34 16.19
C GLN A 53 9.20 18.28 15.01
N ASP A 54 9.97 19.37 14.87
CA ASP A 54 9.86 20.31 13.74
C ASP A 54 10.02 19.58 12.39
N ILE A 55 10.98 18.66 12.28
CA ILE A 55 11.16 17.85 11.07
C ILE A 55 9.98 16.90 10.85
N HIS A 56 9.45 16.30 11.92
CA HIS A 56 8.32 15.39 11.82
C HIS A 56 7.07 16.11 11.32
N ASP A 57 6.76 17.26 11.91
CA ASP A 57 5.61 18.09 11.55
C ASP A 57 5.76 18.64 10.12
N ALA A 58 6.97 19.10 9.75
CA ALA A 58 7.25 19.54 8.38
C ALA A 58 7.08 18.39 7.36
N LEU A 59 7.63 17.19 7.62
CA LEU A 59 7.46 16.05 6.71
C LEU A 59 6.00 15.59 6.62
N LYS A 60 5.24 15.69 7.71
CA LYS A 60 3.82 15.35 7.73
C LYS A 60 3.00 16.34 6.89
N GLN A 61 3.23 17.64 7.07
CA GLN A 61 2.57 18.67 6.26
C GLN A 61 2.88 18.50 4.77
N LEU A 62 4.12 18.16 4.41
CA LEU A 62 4.50 17.89 3.01
C LEU A 62 3.81 16.66 2.41
N GLU A 63 3.49 15.65 3.22
CA GLU A 63 2.72 14.48 2.77
C GLU A 63 1.26 14.82 2.53
N GLU A 64 0.65 15.58 3.44
CA GLU A 64 -0.73 16.08 3.30
C GLU A 64 -0.86 16.97 2.05
N ASP A 65 0.10 17.87 1.81
CA ASP A 65 0.14 18.72 0.62
C ASP A 65 0.33 17.89 -0.68
N LEU A 66 1.14 16.83 -0.62
CA LEU A 66 1.34 15.92 -1.75
C LEU A 66 0.06 15.14 -2.04
N GLU A 67 -0.61 14.61 -1.02
CA GLU A 67 -1.88 13.89 -1.15
C GLU A 67 -2.96 14.79 -1.78
N LEU A 68 -3.07 16.03 -1.33
CA LEU A 68 -3.98 17.01 -1.91
C LEU A 68 -3.65 17.27 -3.40
N LEU A 69 -2.37 17.47 -3.74
CA LEU A 69 -1.95 17.62 -5.13
C LEU A 69 -2.18 16.35 -5.97
N THR A 70 -2.06 15.16 -5.39
CA THR A 70 -2.39 13.92 -6.09
C THR A 70 -3.86 13.88 -6.46
N GLN A 71 -4.74 14.24 -5.53
CA GLN A 71 -6.18 14.31 -5.76
C GLN A 71 -6.52 15.37 -6.81
N GLU A 72 -5.94 16.57 -6.72
CA GLU A 72 -6.16 17.62 -7.72
C GLU A 72 -5.68 17.19 -9.12
N THR A 73 -4.60 16.41 -9.22
CA THR A 73 -4.14 15.86 -10.50
C THR A 73 -5.05 14.74 -11.03
N GLU A 74 -5.64 13.95 -10.14
CA GLU A 74 -6.57 12.87 -10.47
C GLU A 74 -7.93 13.41 -10.94
N ASP A 75 -8.45 14.47 -10.31
CA ASP A 75 -9.66 15.18 -10.75
C ASP A 75 -9.48 15.83 -12.12
N LEU A 76 -8.26 16.23 -12.47
CA LEU A 76 -7.92 16.73 -13.81
C LEU A 76 -7.77 15.63 -14.85
N ASN A 77 -7.77 14.35 -14.47
CA ASN A 77 -7.70 13.22 -15.38
C ASN A 77 -9.10 12.88 -15.92
N PRO A 78 -9.41 13.22 -17.19
CA PRO A 78 -10.74 12.98 -17.77
C PRO A 78 -11.02 11.50 -18.03
N SER A 79 -10.06 10.60 -17.76
CA SER A 79 -10.20 9.16 -17.97
C SER A 79 -11.30 8.50 -17.12
N GLN A 80 -11.78 9.16 -16.05
CA GLN A 80 -12.92 8.69 -15.26
C GLN A 80 -14.29 9.23 -15.73
N ALA A 81 -14.33 10.12 -16.73
CA ALA A 81 -15.59 10.64 -17.27
C ALA A 81 -16.30 9.61 -18.19
N PRO A 82 -17.65 9.51 -18.13
CA PRO A 82 -18.42 8.53 -18.91
C PRO A 82 -18.20 8.66 -20.43
N PRO A 83 -18.34 7.55 -21.19
CA PRO A 83 -17.81 7.38 -22.55
C PRO A 83 -18.43 8.27 -23.65
N ALA A 84 -19.36 9.17 -23.31
CA ALA A 84 -20.17 9.92 -24.28
C ALA A 84 -19.43 11.08 -25.00
N HIS A 85 -18.24 11.52 -24.54
CA HIS A 85 -17.59 12.74 -25.05
C HIS A 85 -16.25 12.58 -25.78
N ARG A 86 -15.80 11.36 -26.11
CA ARG A 86 -14.46 11.10 -26.69
C ARG A 86 -14.24 11.50 -28.17
N ARG A 87 -15.04 12.40 -28.76
CA ARG A 87 -15.00 12.66 -30.23
C ARG A 87 -14.37 13.99 -30.68
N ARG A 88 -13.55 14.66 -29.87
CA ARG A 88 -12.90 15.92 -30.30
C ARG A 88 -11.49 16.10 -29.73
N GLU A 89 -10.57 15.25 -30.19
CA GLU A 89 -9.27 14.99 -29.55
C GLU A 89 -8.07 15.41 -30.42
N SER A 90 -8.09 16.62 -30.99
CA SER A 90 -6.95 17.18 -31.72
C SER A 90 -6.24 18.35 -31.01
N LYS A 91 -6.86 18.91 -29.95
CA LYS A 91 -6.28 19.97 -29.09
C LYS A 91 -5.90 19.48 -27.68
N THR A 92 -6.04 18.18 -27.45
CA THR A 92 -5.80 17.50 -26.15
C THR A 92 -4.35 17.07 -25.96
N GLY A 93 -3.59 16.87 -27.05
CA GLY A 93 -2.21 16.40 -26.96
C GLY A 93 -1.25 17.33 -26.21
N GLU A 94 -1.41 18.66 -26.29
CA GLU A 94 -0.60 19.59 -25.48
C GLU A 94 -0.96 19.51 -23.98
N LYS A 95 -2.25 19.44 -23.66
CA LYS A 95 -2.72 19.30 -22.28
C LYS A 95 -2.32 17.96 -21.67
N GLU A 96 -2.34 16.88 -22.46
CA GLU A 96 -1.86 15.56 -22.06
C GLU A 96 -0.35 15.55 -21.79
N ARG A 97 0.45 16.26 -22.60
CA ARG A 97 1.89 16.43 -22.36
C ARG A 97 2.16 17.22 -21.08
N GLU A 98 1.42 18.28 -20.82
CA GLU A 98 1.54 19.03 -19.57
C GLU A 98 1.16 18.18 -18.35
N ARG A 99 0.08 17.39 -18.44
CA ARG A 99 -0.33 16.45 -17.39
C ARG A 99 0.71 15.37 -17.12
N ALA A 100 1.28 14.80 -18.18
CA ALA A 100 2.36 13.82 -18.05
C ALA A 100 3.61 14.40 -17.37
N ARG A 101 3.90 15.69 -17.58
CA ARG A 101 4.99 16.39 -16.86
C ARG A 101 4.67 16.57 -15.38
N VAL A 102 3.44 16.97 -15.06
CA VAL A 102 2.98 17.16 -13.68
C VAL A 102 3.01 15.82 -12.93
N SER A 103 2.51 14.73 -13.52
CA SER A 103 2.53 13.40 -12.89
C SER A 103 3.94 12.83 -12.74
N ALA A 104 4.83 13.08 -13.71
CA ALA A 104 6.25 12.71 -13.59
C ALA A 104 6.97 13.48 -12.46
N GLN A 105 6.63 14.76 -12.26
CA GLN A 105 7.17 15.53 -11.14
C GLN A 105 6.61 15.05 -9.79
N LEU A 106 5.32 14.73 -9.74
CA LEU A 106 4.66 14.21 -8.54
C LEU A 106 5.24 12.87 -8.08
N THR A 107 5.45 11.94 -9.01
CA THR A 107 6.06 10.62 -8.72
C THR A 107 7.51 10.75 -8.26
N ARG A 108 8.27 11.67 -8.84
CA ARG A 108 9.63 11.97 -8.36
C ARG A 108 9.61 12.55 -6.95
N LEU A 109 8.72 13.51 -6.69
CA LEU A 109 8.60 14.17 -5.39
C LEU A 109 8.18 13.20 -4.28
N SER A 110 7.30 12.24 -4.58
CA SER A 110 6.88 11.21 -3.63
C SER A 110 8.01 10.25 -3.27
N GLU A 111 8.84 9.87 -4.25
CA GLU A 111 10.03 9.07 -3.99
C GLU A 111 11.07 9.86 -3.18
N ASP A 112 11.27 11.14 -3.49
CA ASP A 112 12.16 12.03 -2.73
C ASP A 112 11.69 12.20 -1.27
N LEU A 113 10.38 12.28 -1.02
CA LEU A 113 9.79 12.33 0.32
C LEU A 113 10.00 11.00 1.06
N ARG A 114 9.75 9.86 0.41
CA ARG A 114 10.03 8.55 1.01
C ARG A 114 11.50 8.40 1.41
N ASN A 115 12.40 8.89 0.56
CA ASN A 115 13.84 8.91 0.84
C ASN A 115 14.19 9.86 1.99
N SER A 116 13.59 11.04 2.06
CA SER A 116 13.81 11.99 3.16
C SER A 116 13.33 11.42 4.51
N ARG A 117 12.21 10.68 4.55
CA ARG A 117 11.78 9.93 5.75
C ARG A 117 12.77 8.85 6.17
N GLY A 118 13.31 8.09 5.22
CA GLY A 118 14.38 7.13 5.50
C GLY A 118 15.62 7.81 6.12
N ARG A 119 16.03 8.94 5.55
CA ARG A 119 17.14 9.77 6.07
C ARG A 119 16.84 10.32 7.45
N PHE A 120 15.63 10.80 7.70
CA PHE A 120 15.21 11.29 9.02
C PHE A 120 15.32 10.21 10.09
N ARG A 121 14.84 8.99 9.84
CA ARG A 121 15.01 7.87 10.78
C ARG A 121 16.47 7.57 11.07
N SER A 122 17.32 7.58 10.04
CA SER A 122 18.76 7.38 10.22
C SER A 122 19.42 8.51 11.03
N ALA A 123 19.00 9.76 10.81
CA ALA A 123 19.47 10.95 11.52
C ALA A 123 19.03 10.95 12.99
N GLN A 124 17.79 10.52 13.28
CA GLN A 124 17.32 10.33 14.65
C GLN A 124 18.15 9.29 15.39
N LEU A 125 18.47 8.16 14.74
CA LEU A 125 19.31 7.12 15.32
C LEU A 125 20.74 7.60 15.54
N SER A 126 21.33 8.35 14.60
CA SER A 126 22.67 8.92 14.78
C SER A 126 22.71 9.96 15.90
N ALA A 127 21.72 10.85 15.96
CA ALA A 127 21.59 11.84 17.03
C ALA A 127 21.39 11.20 18.40
N LYS A 128 20.55 10.16 18.49
CA LYS A 128 20.36 9.38 19.74
C LYS A 128 21.66 8.74 20.19
N ARG A 129 22.36 8.01 19.31
CA ARG A 129 23.65 7.39 19.64
C ARG A 129 24.69 8.42 20.08
N ALA A 130 24.76 9.56 19.40
CA ALA A 130 25.69 10.64 19.75
C ALA A 130 25.39 11.26 21.12
N SER A 131 24.10 11.45 21.45
CA SER A 131 23.70 11.93 22.78
C SER A 131 23.97 10.93 23.90
N GLU A 132 23.76 9.63 23.65
CA GLU A 132 24.07 8.57 24.61
C GLU A 132 25.59 8.47 24.84
N ALA A 133 26.38 8.64 23.77
CA ALA A 133 27.83 8.68 23.87
C ALA A 133 28.32 9.90 24.68
N ALA A 134 27.68 11.07 24.55
CA ALA A 134 27.98 12.23 25.37
C ALA A 134 27.62 12.00 26.85
N LYS A 135 26.43 11.44 27.14
CA LYS A 135 26.02 11.05 28.49
C LYS A 135 26.92 9.98 29.11
N ALA A 136 27.46 9.07 28.30
CA ALA A 136 28.45 8.09 28.77
C ALA A 136 29.74 8.79 29.19
N LYS A 137 30.25 9.72 28.37
CA LYS A 137 31.44 10.52 28.71
C LYS A 137 31.23 11.38 29.95
N GLU A 138 30.06 11.98 30.14
CA GLU A 138 29.74 12.70 31.38
C GLU A 138 29.84 11.79 32.60
N ARG A 139 29.24 10.60 32.53
CA ARG A 139 29.32 9.62 33.62
C ARG A 139 30.77 9.23 33.88
N GLU A 140 31.56 8.96 32.84
CA GLU A 140 32.98 8.65 32.98
C GLU A 140 33.78 9.80 33.60
N LEU A 141 33.51 11.06 33.23
CA LEU A 141 34.15 12.23 33.83
C LEU A 141 33.75 12.42 35.30
N VAL A 142 32.48 12.20 35.64
CA VAL A 142 31.99 12.24 37.04
C VAL A 142 32.59 11.08 37.86
N PHE A 143 32.68 9.87 37.29
CA PHE A 143 33.34 8.75 37.97
C PHE A 143 34.84 8.98 38.10
N ALA A 144 35.49 9.58 37.11
CA ALA A 144 36.90 9.95 37.18
C ALA A 144 37.14 11.02 38.23
N SER A 145 36.28 12.04 38.34
CA SER A 145 36.40 13.07 39.38
C SER A 145 36.17 12.51 40.79
N LEU A 146 35.21 11.59 40.97
CA LEU A 146 35.03 10.88 42.24
C LEU A 146 36.19 9.94 42.59
N ARG A 147 36.85 9.36 41.57
CA ARG A 147 38.03 8.50 41.77
C ARG A 147 39.30 9.31 42.02
N ALA A 148 39.32 10.60 41.65
CA ALA A 148 40.50 11.45 41.66
C ALA A 148 40.79 12.19 42.99
N GLU A 149 40.08 11.94 44.09
CA GLU A 149 40.40 12.56 45.41
C GLU A 149 40.43 11.53 46.57
N PRO A 150 41.38 11.61 47.53
CA PRO A 150 42.33 12.70 47.78
C PRO A 150 43.81 12.36 47.63
N VAL A 151 44.56 13.22 46.93
CA VAL A 151 46.00 13.40 47.23
C VAL A 151 46.07 14.43 48.34
N GLN A 152 46.54 14.00 49.50
CA GLN A 152 46.74 14.84 50.68
C GLN A 152 47.64 16.03 50.37
N ASN A 153 47.04 17.17 50.07
CA ASN A 153 47.73 18.45 50.10
C ASN A 153 47.36 19.15 51.40
N ASN A 154 48.33 19.15 52.33
CA ASN A 154 48.36 19.98 53.52
C ASN A 154 48.32 21.46 53.12
N THR A 155 47.14 22.00 52.87
CA THR A 155 46.93 23.45 52.86
C THR A 155 45.59 23.75 53.48
N THR A 156 45.71 24.49 54.57
CA THR A 156 44.70 25.18 55.35
C THR A 156 43.55 25.76 54.52
N ASP A 157 42.37 25.67 55.13
CA ASP A 157 41.20 26.54 54.98
C ASP A 157 40.06 26.12 54.04
N SER A 158 38.91 25.99 54.70
CA SER A 158 37.54 26.24 54.24
C SER A 158 36.95 25.28 53.20
N THR A 159 36.21 24.26 53.65
CA THR A 159 34.74 24.31 53.80
C THR A 159 34.20 22.92 54.17
N LYS A 160 33.83 22.77 55.44
CA LYS A 160 32.73 21.94 55.97
C LYS A 160 32.38 20.65 55.20
N ASP A 161 33.10 19.58 55.52
CA ASP A 161 32.59 18.22 55.43
C ASP A 161 31.43 18.03 56.42
N LEU A 162 30.20 18.20 55.93
CA LEU A 162 28.96 18.06 56.72
C LEU A 162 28.66 16.62 57.16
N PHE A 163 29.46 15.63 56.74
CA PHE A 163 29.25 14.20 57.04
C PHE A 163 30.39 13.54 57.83
N ALA A 164 31.51 14.22 58.08
CA ALA A 164 32.65 13.66 58.79
C ALA A 164 32.41 13.50 60.32
N ASN A 165 31.37 14.12 60.88
CA ASN A 165 31.20 14.22 62.33
C ASN A 165 30.27 13.16 62.95
N ARG A 166 29.91 12.09 62.22
CA ARG A 166 29.00 11.05 62.74
C ARG A 166 29.70 9.92 63.51
N SER A 167 31.03 9.84 63.48
CA SER A 167 31.79 8.74 64.08
C SER A 167 32.47 9.06 65.42
N SER A 168 32.36 10.30 65.95
CA SER A 168 33.09 10.73 67.15
C SER A 168 32.26 10.74 68.45
N LEU A 169 31.03 10.22 68.46
CA LEU A 169 30.12 10.24 69.64
C LEU A 169 30.47 9.20 70.74
N LYS A 170 31.76 8.98 70.99
CA LYS A 170 32.28 8.22 72.14
C LYS A 170 33.32 9.06 72.89
N GLN A 171 33.01 10.32 73.18
CA GLN A 171 33.76 11.09 74.17
C GLN A 171 33.11 11.01 75.54
N LYS A 172 33.74 10.20 76.38
CA LYS A 172 33.74 10.13 77.84
C LYS A 172 32.99 11.29 78.53
N HIS A 173 31.83 11.01 79.09
CA HIS A 173 31.19 11.85 80.10
C HIS A 173 32.07 11.91 81.35
N LYS A 174 32.60 13.10 81.62
CA LYS A 174 33.14 13.48 82.94
C LYS A 174 31.95 13.76 83.87
N PRO A 175 32.00 13.46 85.18
CA PRO A 175 30.87 13.76 86.08
C PRO A 175 30.73 15.28 86.20
N LEU A 176 29.74 15.83 85.51
CA LEU A 176 29.42 17.27 85.51
C LEU A 176 28.76 17.61 86.85
N SER A 177 29.06 18.79 87.39
CA SER A 177 28.42 19.32 88.60
C SER A 177 26.91 19.46 88.38
N LYS A 178 26.09 19.33 89.44
CA LYS A 178 24.61 19.33 89.35
C LYS A 178 24.06 20.54 88.57
N ASP A 179 24.67 21.71 88.73
CA ASP A 179 24.26 22.93 88.02
C ASP A 179 24.57 22.87 86.51
N GLU A 180 25.68 22.24 86.12
CA GLU A 180 26.05 22.06 84.72
C GLU A 180 25.18 21.00 84.04
N ALA A 181 24.78 19.96 84.77
CA ALA A 181 23.77 19.00 84.32
C ALA A 181 22.40 19.68 84.11
N LEU A 182 21.99 20.59 85.00
CA LEU A 182 20.75 21.35 84.84
C LEU A 182 20.79 22.29 83.62
N VAL A 183 21.89 23.02 83.41
CA VAL A 183 22.07 23.87 82.23
C VAL A 183 22.11 23.04 80.94
N ALA A 184 22.77 21.87 80.95
CA ALA A 184 22.79 20.95 79.83
C ALA A 184 21.38 20.40 79.52
N THR A 185 20.59 20.05 80.55
CA THR A 185 19.21 19.58 80.34
C THR A 185 18.30 20.67 79.80
N SER A 186 18.44 21.92 80.26
CA SER A 186 17.67 23.05 79.72
C SER A 186 18.06 23.36 78.27
N THR A 187 19.35 23.23 77.96
CA THR A 187 19.86 23.36 76.58
C THR A 187 19.32 22.24 75.69
N ASP A 188 19.28 21.00 76.19
CA ASP A 188 18.76 19.85 75.47
C ASP A 188 17.25 19.98 75.23
N VAL A 189 16.48 20.39 76.25
CA VAL A 189 15.04 20.69 76.12
C VAL A 189 14.81 21.79 75.09
N THR A 190 15.60 22.86 75.11
CA THR A 190 15.49 23.94 74.12
C THR A 190 15.86 23.46 72.72
N SER A 191 16.86 22.58 72.60
CA SER A 191 17.27 21.97 71.33
C SER A 191 16.21 21.01 70.80
N ALA A 192 15.58 20.23 71.68
CA ALA A 192 14.49 19.32 71.37
C ALA A 192 13.26 20.11 70.89
N LEU A 193 12.91 21.21 71.56
CA LEU A 193 11.76 22.05 71.19
C LEU A 193 11.98 22.77 69.86
N ARG A 194 13.22 23.20 69.56
CA ARG A 194 13.58 23.71 68.22
C ARG A 194 13.48 22.61 67.16
N ARG A 195 13.87 21.37 67.50
CA ARG A 195 13.80 20.22 66.61
C ARG A 195 12.35 19.80 66.34
N THR A 196 11.47 19.84 67.34
CA THR A 196 10.05 19.56 67.17
C THR A 196 9.38 20.66 66.35
N HIS A 197 9.73 21.93 66.56
CA HIS A 197 9.25 23.02 65.71
C HIS A 197 9.68 22.85 64.25
N ALA A 198 10.93 22.49 64.01
CA ALA A 198 11.42 22.18 62.67
C ALA A 198 10.68 20.96 62.06
N LEU A 199 10.40 19.92 62.84
CA LEU A 199 9.60 18.78 62.38
C LEU A 199 8.16 19.19 62.06
N LEU A 200 7.51 19.99 62.91
CA LEU A 200 6.15 20.47 62.69
C LEU A 200 6.07 21.35 61.44
N SER A 201 7.05 22.23 61.19
CA SER A 201 7.05 23.03 59.96
C SER A 201 7.23 22.16 58.72
N THR A 202 8.08 21.13 58.79
CA THR A 202 8.26 20.19 57.69
C THR A 202 7.02 19.33 57.44
N GLU A 203 6.37 18.82 58.49
CA GLU A 203 5.12 18.04 58.34
C GLU A 203 3.96 18.91 57.86
N LEU A 204 3.91 20.18 58.26
CA LEU A 204 2.91 21.12 57.75
C LEU A 204 3.13 21.39 56.26
N SER A 205 4.38 21.58 55.82
CA SER A 205 4.70 21.71 54.39
C SER A 205 4.37 20.45 53.60
N ARG A 206 4.59 19.28 54.20
CA ARG A 206 4.24 17.98 53.61
C ARG A 206 2.73 17.78 53.52
N SER A 207 1.97 18.20 54.53
CA SER A 207 0.51 18.18 54.52
C SER A 207 -0.07 19.09 53.45
N ARG A 208 0.50 20.30 53.29
CA ARG A 208 0.13 21.23 52.21
C ARG A 208 0.39 20.63 50.83
N PHE A 209 1.54 19.99 50.64
CA PHE A 209 1.84 19.30 49.38
C PHE A 209 0.90 18.12 49.12
N ALA A 210 0.55 17.36 50.16
CA ALA A 210 -0.43 16.27 50.04
C ALA A 210 -1.83 16.78 49.68
N GLN A 211 -2.27 17.91 50.27
CA GLN A 211 -3.52 18.57 49.91
C GLN A 211 -3.52 19.04 48.46
N GLU A 212 -2.46 19.72 48.03
CA GLU A 212 -2.30 20.15 46.63
C GLU A 212 -2.34 18.94 45.67
N THR A 213 -1.72 17.82 46.06
CA THR A 213 -1.74 16.58 45.26
C THR A 213 -3.16 15.99 45.19
N PHE A 214 -3.92 16.03 46.30
CA PHE A 214 -5.31 15.57 46.30
C PHE A 214 -6.21 16.47 45.44
N ASP A 215 -6.03 17.79 45.51
CA ASP A 215 -6.77 18.75 44.69
C ASP A 215 -6.45 18.55 43.20
N GLN A 216 -5.17 18.38 42.85
CA GLN A 216 -4.74 18.05 41.49
C GLN A 216 -5.31 16.71 41.02
N SER A 217 -5.33 15.68 41.88
CA SER A 217 -5.91 14.38 41.54
C SER A 217 -7.42 14.47 41.33
N THR A 218 -8.11 15.32 42.10
CA THR A 218 -9.56 15.56 41.96
C THR A 218 -9.86 16.33 40.68
N ALA A 219 -9.05 17.34 40.35
CA ALA A 219 -9.15 18.06 39.08
C ALA A 219 -8.91 17.14 37.88
N ALA A 220 -7.92 16.23 37.98
CA ALA A 220 -7.66 15.23 36.95
C ALA A 220 -8.82 14.23 36.80
N LEU A 221 -9.47 13.84 37.89
CA LEU A 221 -10.67 12.99 37.86
C LEU A 221 -11.87 13.71 37.22
N ALA A 222 -12.04 15.01 37.49
CA ALA A 222 -13.08 15.82 36.85
C ALA A 222 -12.83 15.96 35.34
N ASP A 223 -11.59 16.22 34.92
CA ASP A 223 -11.19 16.27 33.51
C ASP A 223 -11.41 14.91 32.81
N LEU A 224 -11.16 13.81 33.51
CA LEU A 224 -11.47 12.48 32.98
C LEU A 224 -12.98 12.26 32.82
N GLY A 225 -13.79 12.73 33.77
CA GLY A 225 -15.24 12.70 33.69
C GLY A 225 -15.78 13.48 32.49
N GLU A 226 -15.24 14.68 32.24
CA GLU A 226 -15.59 15.49 31.07
C GLU A 226 -15.21 14.78 29.76
N LYS A 227 -14.03 14.17 29.70
CA LYS A 227 -13.60 13.36 28.54
C LYS A 227 -14.54 12.17 28.31
N TYR A 228 -14.97 11.47 29.37
CA TYR A 228 -15.95 10.39 29.23
C TYR A 228 -17.32 10.90 28.76
N SER A 229 -17.78 12.05 29.23
CA SER A 229 -19.01 12.68 28.74
C SER A 229 -18.90 13.03 27.25
N SER A 230 -17.78 13.62 26.83
CA SER A 230 -17.54 13.93 25.41
C SER A 230 -17.48 12.66 24.54
N LEU A 231 -16.99 11.55 25.09
CA LEU A 231 -16.99 10.25 24.42
C LEU A 231 -18.41 9.70 24.26
N ASP A 232 -19.30 9.89 25.24
CA ASP A 232 -20.71 9.50 25.14
C ASP A 232 -21.45 10.34 24.09
N ASP A 233 -21.15 11.64 23.99
CA ASP A 233 -21.66 12.51 22.93
C ASP A 233 -21.18 12.05 21.54
N ILE A 234 -19.90 11.69 21.41
CA ILE A 234 -19.36 11.15 20.15
C ILE A 234 -19.98 9.77 19.83
N LEU A 235 -20.16 8.90 20.83
CA LEU A 235 -20.79 7.60 20.65
C LEU A 235 -22.26 7.73 20.25
N SER A 236 -23.00 8.65 20.86
CA SER A 236 -24.39 8.91 20.52
C SER A 236 -24.52 9.51 19.12
N THR A 237 -23.61 10.40 18.74
CA THR A 237 -23.53 10.95 17.38
C THR A 237 -23.17 9.88 16.36
N SER A 238 -22.20 9.01 16.67
CA SER A 238 -21.83 7.86 15.85
C SER A 238 -22.98 6.88 15.71
N ARG A 239 -23.72 6.60 16.79
CA ARG A 239 -24.92 5.75 16.77
C ARG A 239 -26.03 6.35 15.93
N ASN A 240 -26.23 7.67 15.97
CA ASN A 240 -27.17 8.36 15.10
C ASN A 240 -26.73 8.26 13.64
N LEU A 241 -25.45 8.46 13.32
CA LEU A 241 -24.92 8.29 11.95
C LEU A 241 -25.00 6.84 11.46
N LEU A 242 -24.71 5.85 12.29
CA LEU A 242 -24.92 4.45 11.97
C LEU A 242 -26.40 4.14 11.81
N GLY A 243 -27.27 4.76 12.61
CA GLY A 243 -28.71 4.68 12.49
C GLY A 243 -29.21 5.23 11.16
N THR A 244 -28.71 6.38 10.72
CA THR A 244 -29.07 6.95 9.41
C THR A 244 -28.49 6.13 8.26
N LEU A 245 -27.27 5.61 8.38
CA LEU A 245 -26.69 4.72 7.37
C LEU A 245 -27.47 3.41 7.25
N VAL A 246 -27.79 2.76 8.38
CA VAL A 246 -28.57 1.52 8.40
C VAL A 246 -30.00 1.78 7.92
N SER A 247 -30.61 2.91 8.28
CA SER A 247 -31.93 3.30 7.78
C SER A 247 -31.90 3.60 6.28
N SER A 248 -30.84 4.22 5.78
CA SER A 248 -30.64 4.48 4.34
C SER A 248 -30.41 3.18 3.57
N GLN A 249 -29.64 2.25 4.13
CA GLN A 249 -29.40 0.95 3.50
C GLN A 249 -30.67 0.08 3.50
N LYS A 250 -31.55 0.24 4.52
CA LYS A 250 -32.87 -0.41 4.56
C LYS A 250 -33.79 0.06 3.43
N SER A 251 -33.78 1.36 3.09
CA SER A 251 -34.53 1.83 1.91
C SER A 251 -34.01 1.19 0.62
N ASP A 252 -32.69 1.02 0.49
CA ASP A 252 -32.10 0.35 -0.67
C ASP A 252 -32.49 -1.13 -0.75
N THR A 253 -32.55 -1.84 0.38
CA THR A 253 -33.00 -3.24 0.39
C THR A 253 -34.47 -3.35 -0.04
N TRP A 254 -35.31 -2.38 0.31
CA TRP A 254 -36.73 -2.38 -0.07
C TRP A 254 -36.94 -2.11 -1.57
N TYR A 255 -36.12 -1.24 -2.18
CA TYR A 255 -36.14 -1.03 -3.63
C TYR A 255 -35.65 -2.26 -4.39
N LEU A 256 -34.59 -2.92 -3.93
CA LEU A 256 -34.08 -4.14 -4.56
C LEU A 256 -35.08 -5.29 -4.42
N GLU A 257 -35.73 -5.43 -3.27
CA GLU A 257 -36.75 -6.44 -3.02
C GLU A 257 -37.98 -6.26 -3.92
N THR A 258 -38.51 -5.03 -4.03
CA THR A 258 -39.65 -4.75 -4.92
C THR A 258 -39.30 -4.95 -6.39
N ALA A 259 -38.09 -4.57 -6.82
CA ALA A 259 -37.60 -4.82 -8.17
C ALA A 259 -37.43 -6.32 -8.47
N PHE A 260 -36.95 -7.10 -7.50
CA PHE A 260 -36.80 -8.55 -7.62
C PHE A 260 -38.16 -9.25 -7.75
N TYR A 261 -39.18 -8.85 -6.98
CA TYR A 261 -40.53 -9.39 -7.12
C TYR A 261 -41.17 -9.03 -8.47
N LEU A 262 -40.96 -7.81 -8.98
CA LEU A 262 -41.42 -7.43 -10.33
C LEU A 262 -40.71 -8.25 -11.42
N LEU A 263 -39.41 -8.50 -11.27
CA LEU A 263 -38.66 -9.38 -12.17
C LEU A 263 -39.20 -10.81 -12.10
N LEU A 264 -39.40 -11.38 -10.91
CA LEU A 264 -39.97 -12.71 -10.77
C LEU A 264 -41.39 -12.80 -11.35
N ALA A 265 -42.22 -11.78 -11.12
CA ALA A 265 -43.57 -11.73 -11.65
C ALA A 265 -43.59 -11.71 -13.19
N THR A 266 -42.71 -10.91 -13.80
CA THR A 266 -42.58 -10.86 -15.27
C THR A 266 -41.95 -12.14 -15.84
N LEU A 267 -41.00 -12.75 -15.13
CA LEU A 267 -40.39 -14.03 -15.52
C LEU A 267 -41.39 -15.18 -15.40
N ALA A 268 -42.17 -15.23 -14.32
CA ALA A 268 -43.25 -16.19 -14.12
C ALA A 268 -44.35 -16.02 -15.18
N TRP A 269 -44.72 -14.77 -15.51
CA TRP A 269 -45.63 -14.47 -16.61
C TRP A 269 -45.10 -14.95 -17.96
N LEU A 270 -43.81 -14.73 -18.23
CA LEU A 270 -43.17 -15.17 -19.45
C LEU A 270 -43.08 -16.69 -19.52
N PHE A 271 -42.76 -17.36 -18.40
CA PHE A 271 -42.72 -18.81 -18.29
C PHE A 271 -44.11 -19.41 -18.54
N PHE A 272 -45.13 -18.89 -17.87
CA PHE A 272 -46.53 -19.28 -18.07
C PHE A 272 -46.96 -19.09 -19.53
N ARG A 273 -46.64 -17.93 -20.13
CA ARG A 273 -47.03 -17.62 -21.51
C ARG A 273 -46.23 -18.41 -22.55
N ARG A 274 -44.94 -18.64 -22.34
CA ARG A 274 -44.03 -19.19 -23.36
C ARG A 274 -43.95 -20.70 -23.29
N ILE A 275 -43.86 -21.26 -22.09
CA ILE A 275 -43.59 -22.69 -21.87
C ILE A 275 -44.88 -23.48 -21.65
N LEU A 276 -45.91 -22.89 -21.06
CA LEU A 276 -47.18 -23.60 -20.90
C LEU A 276 -48.05 -23.59 -22.17
N PHE A 277 -48.04 -22.52 -22.98
CA PHE A 277 -48.89 -22.45 -24.19
C PHE A 277 -48.19 -22.88 -25.49
N GLY A 278 -46.86 -22.80 -25.58
CA GLY A 278 -46.12 -23.09 -26.81
C GLY A 278 -45.80 -24.59 -27.00
N PRO A 279 -44.88 -25.15 -26.21
CA PRO A 279 -44.44 -26.52 -26.38
C PRO A 279 -45.51 -27.56 -26.01
N PHE A 280 -46.38 -27.33 -25.02
CA PHE A 280 -47.46 -28.30 -24.71
C PHE A 280 -48.46 -28.49 -25.85
N VAL A 281 -48.67 -27.51 -26.71
CA VAL A 281 -49.55 -27.65 -27.90
C VAL A 281 -48.77 -28.21 -29.10
N ARG A 282 -47.49 -27.87 -29.24
CA ARG A 282 -46.64 -28.33 -30.37
C ARG A 282 -46.08 -29.74 -30.19
N LEU A 283 -45.85 -30.19 -28.97
CA LEU A 283 -45.30 -31.52 -28.65
C LEU A 283 -46.25 -32.68 -29.02
N PRO A 284 -47.57 -32.64 -28.74
CA PRO A 284 -48.50 -33.67 -29.24
C PRO A 284 -48.62 -33.63 -30.77
N LEU A 285 -48.58 -32.45 -31.38
CA LEU A 285 -48.65 -32.27 -32.85
C LEU A 285 -47.40 -32.80 -33.56
N PHE A 286 -46.22 -32.57 -32.99
CA PHE A 286 -44.95 -33.11 -33.47
C PHE A 286 -44.90 -34.65 -33.33
N LEU A 287 -45.34 -35.19 -32.20
CA LEU A 287 -45.39 -36.64 -31.99
C LEU A 287 -46.35 -37.32 -32.98
N TYR A 288 -47.52 -36.72 -33.23
CA TYR A 288 -48.48 -37.18 -34.25
C TYR A 288 -47.87 -37.17 -35.65
N HIS A 289 -47.19 -36.08 -36.06
CA HIS A 289 -46.53 -36.02 -37.37
C HIS A 289 -45.39 -37.04 -37.51
N CYS A 290 -44.61 -37.30 -36.45
CA CYS A 290 -43.58 -38.33 -36.45
C CYS A 290 -44.17 -39.74 -36.59
N VAL A 291 -45.27 -40.04 -35.88
CA VAL A 291 -45.96 -41.34 -35.98
C VAL A 291 -46.56 -41.53 -37.37
N VAL A 292 -47.25 -40.52 -37.91
CA VAL A 292 -47.81 -40.59 -39.28
C VAL A 292 -46.69 -40.72 -40.33
N PHE A 293 -45.56 -40.02 -40.16
CA PHE A 293 -44.42 -40.14 -41.05
C PHE A 293 -43.81 -41.54 -41.02
N ALA A 294 -43.59 -42.11 -39.83
CA ALA A 294 -43.08 -43.47 -39.66
C ALA A 294 -44.06 -44.51 -40.23
N PHE A 295 -45.37 -44.33 -40.07
CA PHE A 295 -46.39 -45.20 -40.64
C PHE A 295 -46.42 -45.10 -42.19
N ARG A 296 -46.30 -43.89 -42.75
CA ARG A 296 -46.24 -43.68 -44.21
C ARG A 296 -44.96 -44.27 -44.83
N TRP A 297 -43.83 -44.15 -44.13
CA TRP A 297 -42.56 -44.72 -44.61
C TRP A 297 -42.47 -46.23 -44.40
N GLY A 298 -42.91 -46.72 -43.24
CA GLY A 298 -42.81 -48.12 -42.84
C GLY A 298 -43.86 -49.03 -43.45
N ILE A 299 -45.05 -48.52 -43.79
CA ILE A 299 -46.17 -49.34 -44.30
C ILE A 299 -46.52 -48.92 -45.73
N LEU A 300 -46.71 -47.62 -45.99
CA LEU A 300 -47.25 -47.19 -47.28
C LEU A 300 -46.24 -47.32 -48.44
N LYS A 301 -44.95 -47.07 -48.20
CA LYS A 301 -43.90 -47.21 -49.23
C LYS A 301 -43.55 -48.65 -49.61
N PRO A 302 -43.35 -49.60 -48.68
CA PRO A 302 -43.15 -51.00 -49.07
C PRO A 302 -44.42 -51.60 -49.68
N LEU A 303 -45.61 -51.16 -49.28
CA LEU A 303 -46.87 -51.64 -49.87
C LEU A 303 -47.10 -51.09 -51.29
N TRP A 304 -46.66 -49.87 -51.60
CA TRP A 304 -46.58 -49.35 -52.97
C TRP A 304 -45.54 -50.10 -53.83
N GLY A 305 -44.36 -50.39 -53.26
CA GLY A 305 -43.32 -51.18 -53.94
C GLY A 305 -43.76 -52.62 -54.21
N LEU A 306 -44.47 -53.23 -53.26
CA LEU A 306 -45.01 -54.57 -53.39
C LEU A 306 -46.19 -54.62 -54.39
N ALA A 307 -47.07 -53.62 -54.39
CA ALA A 307 -48.15 -53.50 -55.38
C ALA A 307 -47.66 -53.31 -56.82
N LEU A 308 -46.51 -52.65 -57.02
CA LEU A 308 -45.81 -52.55 -58.32
C LEU A 308 -45.16 -53.87 -58.73
N LEU A 309 -44.64 -54.65 -57.77
CA LEU A 309 -44.00 -55.96 -58.03
C LEU A 309 -45.04 -57.07 -58.30
N THR A 310 -46.23 -56.99 -57.68
CA THR A 310 -47.31 -57.99 -57.83
C THR A 310 -48.26 -57.70 -59.00
N GLY A 311 -47.97 -56.70 -59.84
CA GLY A 311 -48.57 -56.57 -61.18
C GLY A 311 -50.07 -56.23 -61.26
N VAL A 312 -50.65 -55.57 -60.24
CA VAL A 312 -52.09 -55.23 -60.23
C VAL A 312 -52.41 -53.93 -61.00
N VAL A 313 -51.41 -53.16 -61.44
CA VAL A 313 -51.64 -51.94 -62.25
C VAL A 313 -50.73 -51.91 -63.47
N THR A 314 -51.26 -52.34 -64.62
CA THR A 314 -50.61 -52.20 -65.94
C THR A 314 -51.13 -50.94 -66.63
N THR A 315 -50.28 -49.94 -66.85
CA THR A 315 -50.54 -48.86 -67.83
C THR A 315 -49.49 -48.91 -68.92
N SER A 316 -49.80 -49.59 -70.02
CA SER A 316 -49.20 -49.31 -71.34
C SER A 316 -50.07 -48.25 -72.04
N PRO A 317 -49.47 -47.38 -72.87
CA PRO A 317 -49.66 -47.62 -74.29
C PRO A 317 -48.40 -47.36 -75.14
N ALA A 318 -48.27 -48.21 -76.17
CA ALA A 318 -47.33 -48.09 -77.27
C ALA A 318 -47.86 -47.14 -78.37
N ALA A 319 -46.90 -46.67 -79.18
CA ALA A 319 -47.00 -45.64 -80.20
C ALA A 319 -48.06 -45.84 -81.29
N SER A 320 -48.52 -44.73 -81.86
CA SER A 320 -49.01 -44.67 -83.25
C SER A 320 -48.74 -43.28 -83.80
N GLY A 321 -47.93 -43.24 -84.86
CA GLY A 321 -47.60 -42.02 -85.58
C GLY A 321 -48.66 -41.68 -86.61
N THR A 322 -48.88 -40.37 -86.79
CA THR A 322 -49.39 -39.77 -88.02
C THR A 322 -48.87 -38.33 -88.07
N ALA A 323 -48.11 -38.03 -89.12
CA ALA A 323 -47.77 -36.67 -89.54
C ALA A 323 -48.86 -36.13 -90.46
N LEU A 324 -48.95 -34.78 -90.52
CA LEU A 324 -49.64 -33.85 -91.45
C LEU A 324 -50.17 -32.69 -90.57
N ALA A 325 -49.98 -31.40 -90.83
CA ALA A 325 -49.80 -30.66 -92.08
C ALA A 325 -49.18 -29.25 -91.83
N TYR A 326 -48.56 -28.70 -92.88
CA TYR A 326 -48.63 -27.30 -93.39
C TYR A 326 -49.17 -26.21 -92.42
N SER A 327 -48.55 -25.04 -92.23
CA SER A 327 -48.43 -23.99 -93.25
C SER A 327 -47.62 -22.76 -92.77
N HIS A 328 -47.20 -21.97 -93.75
CA HIS A 328 -46.43 -20.71 -93.75
C HIS A 328 -47.01 -19.53 -92.94
N GLY A 329 -46.12 -18.57 -92.57
CA GLY A 329 -46.49 -17.17 -92.33
C GLY A 329 -45.37 -16.28 -91.77
N LEU A 330 -44.69 -15.50 -92.63
CA LEU A 330 -43.70 -14.44 -92.33
C LEU A 330 -44.34 -13.17 -91.68
N PRO A 331 -43.67 -12.00 -91.61
CA PRO A 331 -42.54 -11.59 -90.78
C PRO A 331 -42.85 -10.30 -89.96
N SER A 332 -42.02 -9.91 -88.98
CA SER A 332 -41.86 -8.48 -88.65
C SER A 332 -40.56 -8.18 -87.92
N THR A 333 -39.70 -7.49 -88.64
CA THR A 333 -38.52 -6.77 -88.19
C THR A 333 -38.95 -5.47 -87.52
N ALA A 334 -38.65 -5.30 -86.23
CA ALA A 334 -38.58 -3.99 -85.60
C ALA A 334 -37.38 -3.96 -84.64
N THR A 335 -36.40 -3.15 -85.02
CA THR A 335 -35.12 -2.91 -84.35
C THR A 335 -35.31 -2.18 -83.02
N ARG A 336 -35.17 -2.89 -81.89
CA ARG A 336 -34.60 -2.32 -80.65
C ARG A 336 -34.22 -3.44 -79.68
N ALA A 337 -32.95 -3.49 -79.28
CA ALA A 337 -32.47 -4.43 -78.28
C ALA A 337 -33.10 -4.14 -76.90
N PRO A 338 -33.69 -5.13 -76.21
CA PRO A 338 -34.11 -4.96 -74.83
C PRO A 338 -32.86 -4.96 -73.92
N LEU A 339 -32.80 -3.96 -73.06
CA LEU A 339 -31.78 -3.74 -72.04
C LEU A 339 -31.64 -4.98 -71.14
N ILE A 340 -30.52 -5.69 -71.27
CA ILE A 340 -30.16 -6.82 -70.41
C ILE A 340 -29.68 -6.25 -69.07
N VAL A 341 -30.52 -6.34 -68.05
CA VAL A 341 -30.15 -6.08 -66.65
C VAL A 341 -29.30 -7.25 -66.17
N HIS A 342 -27.98 -7.07 -66.11
CA HIS A 342 -27.11 -8.00 -65.41
C HIS A 342 -27.31 -7.84 -63.90
N ASN A 343 -27.74 -8.91 -63.23
CA ASN A 343 -27.74 -9.00 -61.78
C ASN A 343 -26.29 -8.94 -61.26
N SER A 344 -25.82 -7.75 -60.91
CA SER A 344 -24.54 -7.50 -60.25
C SER A 344 -24.62 -7.91 -58.77
N ALA A 345 -24.66 -9.22 -58.51
CA ALA A 345 -24.46 -9.79 -57.18
C ALA A 345 -24.07 -11.27 -57.27
N LYS A 346 -22.91 -11.55 -57.88
CA LYS A 346 -22.20 -12.82 -57.67
C LYS A 346 -20.79 -12.52 -57.16
N SER A 347 -20.73 -12.04 -55.93
CA SER A 347 -19.53 -12.06 -55.12
C SER A 347 -19.99 -12.30 -53.68
N GLY A 348 -19.76 -13.51 -53.17
CA GLY A 348 -19.81 -13.73 -51.73
C GLY A 348 -18.79 -12.83 -51.01
N PRO A 349 -18.90 -12.66 -49.69
CA PRO A 349 -17.96 -11.83 -48.94
C PRO A 349 -16.52 -12.34 -49.13
N PRO A 350 -15.53 -11.47 -49.33
CA PRO A 350 -14.16 -11.88 -49.60
C PRO A 350 -13.60 -12.63 -48.38
N LYS A 351 -12.99 -13.79 -48.63
CA LYS A 351 -12.22 -14.50 -47.61
C LYS A 351 -10.86 -13.81 -47.47
N ILE A 352 -10.65 -13.15 -46.35
CA ILE A 352 -9.34 -12.59 -45.97
C ILE A 352 -8.42 -13.77 -45.67
N ALA A 353 -7.27 -13.84 -46.34
CA ALA A 353 -6.27 -14.87 -46.07
C ALA A 353 -5.74 -14.70 -44.63
N MET A 354 -5.50 -15.80 -43.90
CA MET A 354 -5.08 -15.75 -42.48
C MET A 354 -3.84 -14.86 -42.24
N ALA A 355 -2.93 -14.78 -43.20
CA ALA A 355 -1.73 -13.94 -43.12
C ALA A 355 -2.05 -12.43 -43.06
N ASP A 356 -3.14 -11.99 -43.70
CA ASP A 356 -3.56 -10.58 -43.67
C ASP A 356 -4.30 -10.25 -42.38
N ARG A 357 -4.97 -11.23 -41.76
CA ARG A 357 -5.62 -11.07 -40.45
C ARG A 357 -4.60 -10.88 -39.33
N GLU A 358 -3.50 -11.60 -39.38
CA GLU A 358 -2.43 -11.49 -38.37
C GLU A 358 -1.64 -10.17 -38.48
N ARG A 359 -1.55 -9.59 -39.70
CA ARG A 359 -0.98 -8.25 -39.92
C ARG A 359 -1.87 -7.14 -39.39
N ILE A 360 -3.20 -7.26 -39.55
CA ILE A 360 -4.18 -6.26 -39.10
C ILE A 360 -4.31 -6.25 -37.56
N GLU A 361 -4.12 -7.39 -36.89
CA GLU A 361 -4.10 -7.47 -35.41
C GLU A 361 -2.81 -6.93 -34.78
N ARG A 362 -1.65 -7.04 -35.44
CA ARG A 362 -0.36 -6.56 -34.91
C ARG A 362 -0.07 -5.09 -35.21
N GLN A 363 -0.63 -4.54 -36.27
CA GLN A 363 -0.45 -3.14 -36.65
C GLN A 363 -1.83 -2.55 -36.96
N GLY A 364 -2.41 -1.91 -35.95
CA GLY A 364 -3.75 -1.37 -36.01
C GLY A 364 -3.98 -0.45 -37.21
N GLY A 365 -4.98 -0.80 -38.02
CA GLY A 365 -5.63 0.07 -38.99
C GLY A 365 -4.99 0.13 -40.38
N ILE A 366 -5.81 -0.04 -41.42
CA ILE A 366 -5.45 0.23 -42.81
C ILE A 366 -5.57 1.75 -43.04
N PRO A 367 -4.49 2.45 -43.45
CA PRO A 367 -4.60 3.87 -43.79
C PRO A 367 -5.36 4.02 -45.11
N ALA A 368 -6.55 4.63 -45.04
CA ALA A 368 -7.28 5.02 -46.22
C ALA A 368 -6.81 6.40 -46.69
N GLY A 369 -6.38 6.47 -47.96
CA GLY A 369 -6.23 7.73 -48.69
C GLY A 369 -4.79 8.19 -48.88
N ALA A 370 -4.24 7.92 -50.07
CA ALA A 370 -3.31 8.82 -50.75
C ALA A 370 -3.06 8.30 -52.18
N GLY A 371 -3.99 8.59 -53.08
CA GLY A 371 -3.62 8.85 -54.46
C GLY A 371 -3.06 10.26 -54.54
N GLY A 372 -1.88 10.45 -55.14
CA GLY A 372 -1.31 11.78 -55.33
C GLY A 372 0.20 11.74 -55.52
N ALA A 373 0.60 11.89 -56.77
CA ALA A 373 1.99 11.91 -57.21
C ALA A 373 2.80 13.07 -56.60
N GLY A 374 4.07 12.79 -56.29
CA GLY A 374 5.15 13.78 -56.42
C GLY A 374 5.31 14.81 -55.30
N ALA A 375 5.93 14.40 -54.19
CA ALA A 375 6.72 15.31 -53.36
C ALA A 375 8.00 14.58 -52.90
N LYS A 376 9.13 14.93 -53.49
CA LYS A 376 10.46 14.53 -53.02
C LYS A 376 10.77 15.34 -51.77
N ILE A 377 10.93 14.70 -50.61
CA ILE A 377 11.60 15.27 -49.43
C ILE A 377 12.36 14.15 -48.72
N GLY A 378 13.65 14.38 -48.52
CA GLY A 378 14.45 13.95 -47.37
C GLY A 378 14.50 12.46 -47.03
N LYS A 379 15.58 11.80 -47.44
CA LYS A 379 16.08 10.56 -46.86
C LYS A 379 16.50 10.81 -45.41
N ASP A 380 15.64 10.50 -44.46
CA ASP A 380 15.97 10.29 -43.03
C ASP A 380 15.14 9.13 -42.48
N GLY A 381 15.42 7.92 -42.99
CA GLY A 381 14.78 6.67 -42.59
C GLY A 381 15.63 5.78 -41.69
N GLU A 382 16.81 6.23 -41.23
CA GLU A 382 17.76 5.39 -40.49
C GLU A 382 18.05 5.83 -39.04
N ALA A 383 17.48 6.95 -38.57
CA ALA A 383 17.66 7.38 -37.18
C ALA A 383 16.81 6.57 -36.16
N GLY A 384 15.74 5.90 -36.61
CA GLY A 384 14.85 5.12 -35.74
C GLY A 384 15.29 3.66 -35.52
N LYS A 385 16.14 3.12 -36.39
CA LYS A 385 16.68 1.76 -36.26
C LYS A 385 17.96 1.73 -35.44
N SER A 386 18.82 2.73 -35.57
CA SER A 386 20.05 2.87 -34.79
C SER A 386 19.79 3.11 -33.30
N ALA A 387 18.71 3.82 -32.93
CA ALA A 387 18.33 4.00 -31.52
C ALA A 387 17.87 2.69 -30.86
N ARG A 388 17.05 1.88 -31.55
CA ARG A 388 16.59 0.57 -31.06
C ARG A 388 17.71 -0.48 -31.03
N GLU A 389 18.65 -0.38 -31.96
CA GLU A 389 19.82 -1.26 -32.00
C GLU A 389 20.87 -0.82 -30.97
N ALA A 390 21.01 0.48 -30.69
CA ALA A 390 21.81 1.01 -29.59
C ALA A 390 21.22 0.62 -28.22
N GLU A 391 19.89 0.61 -28.07
CA GLU A 391 19.20 0.19 -26.84
C GLU A 391 19.32 -1.33 -26.61
N LYS A 392 19.22 -2.14 -27.67
CA LYS A 392 19.53 -3.57 -27.60
C LYS A 392 21.00 -3.82 -27.23
N ARG A 393 21.95 -3.11 -27.84
CA ARG A 393 23.37 -3.19 -27.49
C ARG A 393 23.65 -2.72 -26.06
N MET A 394 22.90 -1.76 -25.53
CA MET A 394 23.02 -1.31 -24.14
C MET A 394 22.45 -2.35 -23.18
N SER A 395 21.32 -2.98 -23.51
CA SER A 395 20.75 -4.08 -22.72
C SER A 395 21.67 -5.31 -22.70
N GLU A 396 22.33 -5.60 -23.82
CA GLU A 396 23.31 -6.68 -23.95
C GLU A 396 24.58 -6.36 -23.16
N ARG A 397 25.06 -5.10 -23.18
CA ARG A 397 26.16 -4.63 -22.32
C ARG A 397 25.83 -4.65 -20.83
N ILE A 398 24.58 -4.36 -20.44
CA ILE A 398 24.14 -4.42 -19.04
C ILE A 398 24.04 -5.89 -18.60
N GLY A 399 23.56 -6.78 -19.49
CA GLY A 399 23.60 -8.22 -19.29
C GLY A 399 25.03 -8.75 -19.11
N GLU A 400 25.96 -8.36 -19.99
CA GLU A 400 27.37 -8.73 -19.89
C GLU A 400 28.05 -8.14 -18.65
N MET A 401 27.71 -6.92 -18.22
CA MET A 401 28.22 -6.35 -16.97
C MET A 401 27.68 -7.07 -15.75
N HIS A 402 26.40 -7.47 -15.76
CA HIS A 402 25.83 -8.24 -14.67
C HIS A 402 26.46 -9.64 -14.60
N GLU A 403 26.65 -10.30 -15.75
CA GLU A 403 27.30 -11.61 -15.81
C GLU A 403 28.80 -11.55 -15.47
N ARG A 404 29.52 -10.47 -15.86
CA ARG A 404 30.88 -10.22 -15.39
C ARG A 404 30.94 -9.89 -13.91
N SER A 405 29.95 -9.18 -13.35
CA SER A 405 29.88 -8.92 -11.91
C SER A 405 29.60 -10.18 -11.12
N GLU A 406 28.75 -11.08 -11.63
CA GLU A 406 28.50 -12.38 -11.04
C GLU A 406 29.71 -13.30 -11.16
N ARG A 407 30.41 -13.32 -12.31
CA ARG A 407 31.65 -14.09 -12.46
C ARG A 407 32.78 -13.54 -11.61
N ALA A 408 32.93 -12.22 -11.50
CA ALA A 408 33.90 -11.59 -10.60
C ALA A 408 33.53 -11.80 -9.12
N ALA A 409 32.24 -11.85 -8.78
CA ALA A 409 31.78 -12.20 -7.43
C ALA A 409 31.98 -13.69 -7.12
N ARG A 410 31.83 -14.58 -8.11
CA ARG A 410 32.11 -16.02 -8.00
C ARG A 410 33.60 -16.33 -8.01
N GLU A 411 34.42 -15.54 -8.71
CA GLU A 411 35.88 -15.62 -8.69
C GLU A 411 36.45 -15.00 -7.39
N ALA A 412 35.85 -13.92 -6.87
CA ALA A 412 36.18 -13.38 -5.54
C ALA A 412 35.72 -14.31 -4.40
N ALA A 413 34.61 -15.04 -4.57
CA ALA A 413 34.20 -16.12 -3.67
C ALA A 413 34.95 -17.44 -3.92
N GLY A 414 35.68 -17.55 -5.03
CA GLY A 414 36.45 -18.73 -5.43
C GLY A 414 37.95 -18.62 -5.16
N VAL A 415 38.43 -17.47 -4.67
CA VAL A 415 39.82 -17.23 -4.29
C VAL A 415 39.88 -16.73 -2.84
N GLU A 416 39.22 -17.43 -1.91
CA GLU A 416 39.62 -17.50 -0.49
C GLU A 416 39.04 -18.81 0.08
N ASP A 417 39.62 -19.94 -0.31
CA ASP A 417 39.43 -21.19 0.42
C ASP A 417 40.73 -22.02 0.33
N LYS A 418 41.74 -21.54 1.06
CA LYS A 418 42.88 -22.38 1.46
C LYS A 418 43.27 -22.31 2.92
N ASP A 419 42.70 -21.43 3.73
CA ASP A 419 42.85 -21.47 5.19
C ASP A 419 41.56 -20.97 5.86
N GLY A 420 40.65 -21.90 6.18
CA GLY A 420 39.28 -21.64 6.63
C GLY A 420 39.15 -21.01 8.03
N LEU A 421 39.58 -19.78 8.22
CA LEU A 421 39.39 -19.05 9.49
C LEU A 421 38.62 -17.74 9.29
N GLN A 422 37.35 -17.73 9.72
CA GLN A 422 36.50 -16.54 9.73
C GLN A 422 36.98 -15.51 10.76
N ARG A 423 37.13 -14.25 10.36
CA ARG A 423 37.53 -13.12 11.23
C ARG A 423 36.30 -12.31 11.66
N ARG A 424 36.29 -11.81 12.91
CA ARG A 424 35.24 -10.88 13.38
C ARG A 424 35.52 -9.45 12.88
N GLY A 425 34.50 -8.60 12.89
CA GLY A 425 34.57 -7.19 12.48
C GLY A 425 35.59 -6.30 13.24
N ASP A 426 36.17 -6.82 14.33
CA ASP A 426 37.22 -6.16 15.11
C ASP A 426 38.65 -6.64 14.74
N GLY A 427 38.80 -7.39 13.64
CA GLY A 427 40.10 -7.81 13.09
C GLY A 427 40.82 -8.95 13.81
N THR A 428 40.27 -9.44 14.93
CA THR A 428 40.79 -10.62 15.64
C THR A 428 40.26 -11.92 15.02
N VAL A 429 41.16 -12.90 14.87
CA VAL A 429 40.85 -14.22 14.28
C VAL A 429 40.02 -15.02 15.26
N LEU A 430 38.92 -15.61 14.78
CA LEU A 430 38.04 -16.43 15.60
C LEU A 430 38.71 -17.78 15.85
N GLU A 431 39.26 -18.00 17.04
CA GLU A 431 39.70 -19.34 17.44
C GLU A 431 38.48 -20.27 17.50
N GLU A 432 38.50 -21.33 16.70
CA GLU A 432 37.51 -22.40 16.80
C GLU A 432 37.58 -23.03 18.19
N ARG A 433 36.40 -23.16 18.81
CA ARG A 433 36.25 -23.78 20.11
C ARG A 433 36.54 -25.27 19.99
N GLY A 434 37.76 -25.67 20.33
CA GLY A 434 38.11 -27.09 20.55
C GLY A 434 37.40 -27.70 21.79
N ASP A 435 37.98 -28.76 22.35
CA ASP A 435 37.47 -29.58 23.47
C ASP A 435 37.38 -28.84 24.83
N ARG A 436 36.56 -27.80 24.91
CA ARG A 436 36.14 -27.20 26.19
C ARG A 436 34.72 -27.65 26.51
N PRO A 437 34.48 -28.36 27.63
CA PRO A 437 33.15 -28.83 28.00
C PRO A 437 32.19 -27.66 28.16
N ARG A 438 30.95 -27.84 27.67
CA ARG A 438 29.90 -26.81 27.69
C ARG A 438 29.58 -26.38 29.11
N ASN A 439 29.51 -25.07 29.33
CA ASN A 439 29.11 -24.48 30.60
C ASN A 439 27.62 -24.78 30.87
N PRO A 440 27.27 -25.57 31.91
CA PRO A 440 25.90 -26.02 32.16
C PRO A 440 24.97 -24.91 32.70
N LYS A 441 25.50 -23.73 33.03
CA LYS A 441 24.72 -22.62 33.60
C LYS A 441 24.05 -21.71 32.57
N LYS A 442 24.31 -21.88 31.27
CA LYS A 442 23.60 -21.14 30.21
C LYS A 442 22.40 -21.95 29.74
N LYS A 443 21.21 -21.54 30.18
CA LYS A 443 19.93 -22.05 29.69
C LYS A 443 19.78 -21.60 28.23
N VAL A 444 19.80 -22.54 27.29
CA VAL A 444 19.52 -22.26 25.89
C VAL A 444 18.01 -22.11 25.71
N PHE A 445 17.64 -21.09 24.96
CA PHE A 445 16.28 -20.87 24.47
C PHE A 445 16.12 -21.77 23.25
N GLU A 446 15.44 -22.90 23.44
CA GLU A 446 15.14 -23.86 22.37
C GLU A 446 13.82 -23.45 21.73
N VAL A 447 13.92 -22.70 20.62
CA VAL A 447 12.79 -22.12 19.87
C VAL A 447 11.77 -23.20 19.50
N ASP A 448 12.25 -24.37 19.08
CA ASP A 448 11.38 -25.47 18.62
C ASP A 448 10.50 -26.04 19.76
N VAL A 449 11.03 -26.07 20.99
CA VAL A 449 10.31 -26.60 22.16
C VAL A 449 9.26 -25.60 22.67
N GLU A 450 9.54 -24.30 22.56
CA GLU A 450 8.58 -23.26 22.93
C GLU A 450 7.45 -23.12 21.90
N ASP A 451 7.75 -23.23 20.60
CA ASP A 451 6.74 -23.21 19.54
C ASP A 451 5.75 -24.38 19.66
N GLU A 452 6.23 -25.58 19.99
CA GLU A 452 5.34 -26.73 20.27
C GLU A 452 4.48 -26.50 21.52
N ARG A 453 5.03 -25.85 22.54
CA ARG A 453 4.32 -25.55 23.79
C ARG A 453 3.23 -24.49 23.57
N GLU A 454 3.47 -23.50 22.71
CA GLU A 454 2.48 -22.52 22.31
C GLU A 454 1.37 -23.13 21.46
N ARG A 455 1.71 -23.98 20.49
CA ARG A 455 0.71 -24.73 19.70
C ARG A 455 -0.22 -25.56 20.58
N ARG A 456 0.32 -26.23 21.61
CA ARG A 456 -0.48 -26.98 22.59
C ARG A 456 -1.37 -26.10 23.47
N ARG A 457 -0.95 -24.86 23.77
CA ARG A 457 -1.76 -23.90 24.54
C ARG A 457 -2.90 -23.32 23.71
N VAL A 458 -2.67 -23.05 22.43
CA VAL A 458 -3.70 -22.58 21.51
C VAL A 458 -4.76 -23.66 21.31
N GLY A 459 -4.36 -24.91 21.05
CA GLY A 459 -5.32 -26.01 20.87
C GLY A 459 -6.21 -26.29 22.08
N LYS A 460 -5.73 -26.08 23.31
CA LYS A 460 -6.55 -26.23 24.53
C LYS A 460 -7.55 -25.10 24.78
N ARG A 461 -7.39 -23.96 24.12
CA ARG A 461 -8.27 -22.80 24.28
C ARG A 461 -9.50 -22.86 23.38
N ASP A 462 -9.43 -23.65 22.31
CA ASP A 462 -10.51 -23.84 21.34
C ASP A 462 -11.44 -25.04 21.69
N GLU A 463 -11.14 -25.78 22.76
CA GLU A 463 -11.94 -26.92 23.25
C GLU A 463 -12.77 -26.62 24.52
N LEU A 464 -12.89 -25.33 24.89
CA LEU A 464 -13.79 -24.82 25.94
C LEU A 464 -14.73 -23.79 25.33
#